data_AF-W4SIJ0-F1
#
_entry.id   AF-W4SIJ0-F1
#
_cell.length_a   1.000
_cell.length_b   1.000
_cell.length_c   1.000
_cell.angle_alpha   90.00
_cell.angle_beta   90.00
_cell.angle_gamma   90.00
#
_symmetry.space_group_name_H-M   'P 1'
#
loop_
_entity.id
_entity.type
_entity.pdbx_description
1 polymer ?
#
loop_
_entity_poly.entity_id
_entity_poly.type
_entity_poly.pdbx_seq_one_letter_code
_entity_poly.pdbx_strand_id
1 'polypeptide(L)'
;MRVLLVNDTEKPIGELRQALTCAGYAAVGAGVAAYVVDGLALARLAPIVQVALARFAQESSMRKRLDDVQQALQDRELSDRAKGLLMEKRGLSEADAYAALRQQAMKQGVKLAEVARRIVAMAELLG
;
A
#
# COMPACT_ATOMS: atom_id res chain seq x y z
N MET A 1 30.32 -7.33 -15.93
CA MET A 1 29.53 -6.10 -15.98
C MET A 1 28.21 -6.35 -15.26
N ARG A 2 27.99 -5.67 -14.12
CA ARG A 2 26.85 -5.89 -13.21
C ARG A 2 25.68 -4.98 -13.60
N VAL A 3 24.46 -5.49 -13.56
CA VAL A 3 23.21 -4.73 -13.77
C VAL A 3 22.46 -4.70 -12.45
N LEU A 4 22.17 -3.49 -11.96
CA LEU A 4 21.29 -3.21 -10.82
C LEU A 4 19.98 -2.65 -11.38
N LEU A 5 18.87 -3.33 -11.11
CA LEU A 5 17.52 -2.85 -11.40
C LEU A 5 17.00 -2.16 -10.15
N VAL A 6 16.89 -0.84 -10.17
CA VAL A 6 16.17 -0.08 -9.16
C VAL A 6 14.83 0.30 -9.78
N ASN A 7 13.83 -0.53 -9.52
CA ASN A 7 12.44 -0.11 -9.66
C ASN A 7 11.89 -0.06 -8.23
N ASP A 8 11.33 1.09 -7.87
CA ASP A 8 10.77 1.47 -6.57
C ASP A 8 11.75 1.67 -5.40
N THR A 9 12.12 2.94 -5.18
CA THR A 9 12.19 3.50 -3.81
C THR A 9 11.79 4.98 -3.86
N GLU A 10 11.03 5.43 -2.85
CA GLU A 10 10.55 6.81 -2.66
C GLU A 10 11.67 7.86 -2.40
N LYS A 11 12.94 7.54 -2.64
CA LYS A 11 14.07 8.45 -2.37
C LYS A 11 14.53 9.20 -3.64
N PRO A 12 14.92 10.48 -3.51
CA PRO A 12 15.09 11.37 -4.65
C PRO A 12 16.27 10.93 -5.53
N ILE A 13 15.96 10.78 -6.82
CA ILE A 13 16.83 10.42 -7.96
C ILE A 13 18.12 11.29 -8.07
N GLY A 14 18.23 12.37 -7.30
CA GLY A 14 19.32 13.35 -7.33
C GLY A 14 20.67 12.84 -6.83
N GLU A 15 20.72 12.11 -5.71
CA GLU A 15 21.99 11.67 -5.10
C GLU A 15 22.66 10.56 -5.92
N LEU A 16 21.86 9.68 -6.53
CA LEU A 16 22.34 8.57 -7.35
C LEU A 16 23.01 9.06 -8.65
N ARG A 17 22.52 10.16 -9.22
CA ARG A 17 23.06 10.78 -10.44
C ARG A 17 24.49 11.29 -10.21
N GLN A 18 24.76 11.94 -9.09
CA GLN A 18 26.08 12.48 -8.78
C GLN A 18 27.12 11.37 -8.57
N ALA A 19 26.76 10.31 -7.84
CA ALA A 19 27.65 9.17 -7.63
C ALA A 19 28.04 8.46 -8.95
N LEU A 20 27.09 8.31 -9.89
CA LEU A 20 27.33 7.66 -11.19
C LEU A 20 28.09 8.55 -12.18
N THR A 21 27.93 9.87 -12.08
CA THR A 21 28.69 10.83 -12.89
C THR A 21 30.16 10.90 -12.46
N CYS A 22 30.43 10.87 -11.15
CA CYS A 22 31.79 10.75 -10.60
C CYS A 22 32.48 9.43 -10.98
N ALA A 23 31.70 8.39 -11.28
CA ALA A 23 32.19 7.09 -11.76
C ALA A 23 32.34 7.00 -13.30
N GLY A 24 32.05 8.09 -14.05
CA GLY A 24 32.32 8.20 -15.48
C GLY A 24 31.21 7.74 -16.43
N TYR A 25 29.97 7.59 -15.95
CA TYR A 25 28.83 7.13 -16.76
C TYR A 25 27.88 8.30 -17.14
N ALA A 26 27.37 8.29 -18.38
CA ALA A 26 26.42 9.28 -18.86
C ALA A 26 24.96 8.79 -18.73
N ALA A 27 24.11 9.58 -18.08
CA ALA A 27 22.67 9.31 -17.93
C ALA A 27 21.86 10.18 -18.92
N VAL A 28 20.96 9.57 -19.69
CA VAL A 28 20.04 10.27 -20.59
C VAL A 28 18.60 10.09 -20.09
N GLY A 29 17.88 11.21 -20.02
CA GLY A 29 16.67 11.36 -19.20
C GLY A 29 15.36 10.87 -19.81
N ALA A 30 14.33 10.98 -18.95
CA ALA A 30 12.90 10.77 -19.18
C ALA A 30 12.43 9.32 -19.34
N GLY A 31 12.05 8.73 -18.21
CA GLY A 31 10.81 7.93 -18.12
C GLY A 31 10.83 6.48 -18.60
N VAL A 32 11.88 5.97 -19.26
CA VAL A 32 11.98 4.53 -19.57
C VAL A 32 13.42 4.04 -19.48
N ALA A 33 13.62 2.96 -18.71
CA ALA A 33 14.86 2.22 -18.60
C ALA A 33 15.15 1.44 -19.91
N ALA A 34 15.93 2.01 -20.82
CA ALA A 34 16.48 1.26 -21.94
C ALA A 34 17.99 1.06 -21.73
N TYR A 35 18.40 -0.20 -21.64
CA TYR A 35 19.81 -0.60 -21.59
C TYR A 35 20.06 -1.59 -22.73
N VAL A 36 20.82 -1.18 -23.73
CA VAL A 36 21.39 -2.06 -24.75
C VAL A 36 22.87 -2.24 -24.39
N VAL A 37 23.24 -3.48 -24.04
CA VAL A 37 24.63 -3.91 -23.91
C VAL A 37 25.05 -4.52 -25.22
N ASP A 38 26.21 -4.09 -25.71
CA ASP A 38 26.90 -4.76 -26.79
C ASP A 38 27.19 -6.23 -26.41
N GLY A 39 26.54 -7.18 -27.10
CA GLY A 39 26.79 -8.62 -26.95
C GLY A 39 25.74 -9.50 -26.24
N LEU A 40 24.62 -8.96 -25.73
CA LEU A 40 23.50 -9.78 -25.23
C LEU A 40 22.47 -9.99 -26.35
N ALA A 41 22.53 -11.15 -27.01
CA ALA A 41 21.50 -11.56 -27.96
C ALA A 41 20.12 -11.52 -27.29
N LEU A 42 19.14 -10.85 -27.91
CA LEU A 42 17.76 -10.67 -27.42
C LEU A 42 17.14 -11.97 -26.87
N ALA A 43 17.52 -13.11 -27.46
CA ALA A 43 17.12 -14.47 -27.07
C ALA A 43 17.48 -14.86 -25.61
N ARG A 44 18.54 -14.28 -25.02
CA ARG A 44 18.97 -14.57 -23.64
C ARG A 44 18.35 -13.63 -22.61
N LEU A 45 17.77 -12.52 -23.04
CA LEU A 45 17.14 -11.53 -22.16
C LEU A 45 15.71 -11.94 -21.78
N ALA A 46 14.97 -12.54 -22.71
CA ALA A 46 13.61 -13.04 -22.50
C ALA A 46 13.46 -13.96 -21.25
N PRO A 47 14.28 -15.01 -21.05
CA PRO A 47 14.14 -15.87 -19.88
C PRO A 47 14.46 -15.17 -18.55
N ILE A 48 15.40 -14.22 -18.54
CA ILE A 48 15.76 -13.46 -17.33
C ILE A 48 14.61 -12.56 -16.89
N VAL A 49 13.99 -11.86 -17.86
CA VAL A 49 12.82 -11.00 -17.60
C VAL A 49 11.63 -11.84 -17.15
N GLN A 50 11.39 -13.02 -17.75
CA GLN A 50 10.31 -13.91 -17.32
C GLN A 50 10.47 -14.37 -15.87
N VAL A 51 11.67 -14.76 -15.44
CA VAL A 51 11.93 -15.14 -14.05
C VAL A 51 11.76 -13.94 -13.11
N ALA A 52 12.22 -12.75 -13.51
CA ALA A 52 12.05 -11.52 -12.73
C ALA A 52 10.56 -11.16 -12.56
N LEU A 53 9.76 -11.25 -13.63
CA LEU A 53 8.32 -11.00 -13.59
C LEU A 53 7.60 -12.02 -12.70
N ALA A 54 7.95 -13.30 -12.78
CA ALA A 54 7.37 -14.34 -11.93
C ALA A 54 7.67 -14.09 -10.44
N ARG A 55 8.91 -13.74 -10.11
CA ARG A 55 9.30 -13.38 -8.74
C ARG A 55 8.58 -12.13 -8.25
N PHE A 56 8.49 -11.10 -9.09
CA PHE A 56 7.78 -9.87 -8.77
C PHE A 56 6.29 -10.12 -8.51
N ALA A 57 5.63 -10.92 -9.37
CA ALA A 57 4.22 -11.26 -9.18
C ALA A 57 4.00 -12.02 -7.85
N GLN A 58 4.89 -12.96 -7.52
CA GLN A 58 4.83 -13.68 -6.25
C GLN A 58 5.00 -12.74 -5.06
N GLU A 59 6.02 -11.88 -5.07
CA GLU A 59 6.28 -10.93 -4.00
C GLU A 59 5.16 -9.89 -3.85
N SER A 60 4.67 -9.33 -4.96
CA SER A 60 3.55 -8.40 -4.98
C SER A 60 2.28 -9.04 -4.40
N SER A 61 2.02 -10.32 -4.72
CA SER A 61 0.89 -11.04 -4.14
C SER A 61 1.02 -11.23 -2.62
N MET A 62 2.23 -11.45 -2.12
CA MET A 62 2.48 -11.58 -0.68
C MET A 62 2.32 -10.24 0.03
N ARG A 63 2.85 -9.16 -0.54
CA ARG A 63 2.67 -7.80 -0.01
C ARG A 63 1.19 -7.43 0.05
N LYS A 64 0.44 -7.66 -1.02
CA LYS A 64 -1.01 -7.42 -1.05
C LYS A 64 -1.76 -8.21 0.04
N ARG A 65 -1.39 -9.47 0.27
CA ARG A 65 -2.00 -10.27 1.35
C ARG A 65 -1.70 -9.69 2.73
N LEU A 66 -0.49 -9.19 2.95
CA LEU A 66 -0.14 -8.52 4.20
C LEU A 66 -0.98 -7.25 4.38
N ASP A 67 -1.08 -6.43 3.35
CA ASP A 67 -1.87 -5.19 3.38
C ASP A 67 -3.36 -5.49 3.64
N ASP A 68 -3.92 -6.50 2.97
CA ASP A 68 -5.32 -6.91 3.15
C ASP A 68 -5.58 -7.39 4.60
N VAL A 69 -4.67 -8.15 5.20
CA VAL A 69 -4.78 -8.63 6.58
C VAL A 69 -4.64 -7.48 7.58
N GLN A 70 -3.66 -6.58 7.36
CA GLN A 70 -3.48 -5.40 8.20
C GLN A 70 -4.71 -4.50 8.17
N GLN A 71 -5.28 -4.28 6.98
CA GLN A 71 -6.51 -3.50 6.83
C GLN A 71 -7.70 -4.16 7.55
N ALA A 72 -7.84 -5.48 7.47
CA ALA A 72 -8.90 -6.20 8.16
C ALA A 72 -8.78 -6.09 9.69
N LEU A 73 -7.56 -6.11 10.24
CA LEU A 73 -7.31 -5.90 11.67
C LEU A 73 -7.68 -4.48 12.09
N GLN A 74 -7.22 -3.47 11.35
CA GLN A 74 -7.55 -2.07 11.64
C GLN A 74 -9.07 -1.82 11.57
N ASP A 75 -9.75 -2.37 10.56
CA ASP A 75 -11.20 -2.23 10.41
C ASP A 75 -11.95 -2.84 11.61
N ARG A 76 -11.45 -3.95 12.17
CA ARG A 76 -12.02 -4.57 13.39
C ARG A 76 -11.80 -3.71 14.63
N GLU A 77 -10.58 -3.21 14.84
CA GLU A 77 -10.26 -2.32 15.96
C GLU A 77 -11.10 -1.05 15.94
N LEU A 78 -11.27 -0.44 14.77
CA LEU A 78 -12.11 0.73 14.59
C LEU A 78 -13.57 0.44 14.90
N SER A 79 -14.10 -0.70 14.44
CA SER A 79 -15.46 -1.13 14.75
C SER A 79 -15.67 -1.33 16.26
N ASP A 80 -14.72 -1.95 16.95
CA ASP A 80 -14.80 -2.18 18.39
C ASP A 80 -14.70 -0.86 19.18
N ARG A 81 -13.80 0.05 18.81
CA ARG A 81 -13.71 1.40 19.40
C ARG A 81 -14.99 2.21 19.20
N ALA A 82 -15.55 2.19 17.99
CA ALA A 82 -16.80 2.90 17.70
C ALA A 82 -17.99 2.35 18.50
N LYS A 83 -18.09 1.03 18.66
CA LYS A 83 -19.09 0.41 19.56
C LYS A 83 -18.90 0.89 20.99
N GLY A 84 -17.68 0.83 21.53
CA GLY A 84 -17.36 1.27 22.89
C GLY A 84 -17.78 2.72 23.14
N LEU A 85 -17.50 3.61 22.19
CA LEU A 85 -17.92 5.01 22.28
C LEU A 85 -19.45 5.16 22.27
N LEU A 86 -20.15 4.44 21.40
CA LEU A 86 -21.61 4.48 21.36
C LEU A 86 -22.23 3.93 22.65
N MET A 87 -21.63 2.90 23.24
CA MET A 87 -22.03 2.36 24.54
C MET A 87 -21.84 3.41 25.64
N GLU A 88 -20.68 4.06 25.71
CA GLU A 88 -20.38 5.07 26.73
C GLU A 88 -21.24 6.32 26.59
N LYS A 89 -21.34 6.89 25.38
CA LYS A 89 -22.00 8.18 25.16
C LYS A 89 -23.52 8.09 25.05
N ARG A 90 -24.07 6.94 24.62
CA ARG A 90 -25.52 6.76 24.40
C ARG A 90 -26.14 5.70 25.30
N GLY A 91 -25.37 5.04 26.16
CA GLY A 91 -25.86 3.98 27.06
C GLY A 91 -26.41 2.76 26.33
N LEU A 92 -25.93 2.49 25.10
CA LEU A 92 -26.39 1.38 24.29
C LEU A 92 -25.76 0.06 24.75
N SER A 93 -26.47 -1.06 24.54
CA SER A 93 -25.86 -2.38 24.60
C SER A 93 -24.91 -2.59 23.41
N GLU A 94 -24.01 -3.57 23.49
CA GLU A 94 -23.11 -3.88 22.37
C GLU A 94 -23.90 -4.23 21.08
N ALA A 95 -24.98 -5.00 21.23
CA ALA A 95 -25.84 -5.38 20.12
C ALA A 95 -26.51 -4.17 19.46
N ASP A 96 -27.02 -3.24 20.26
CA ASP A 96 -27.66 -2.01 19.77
C ASP A 96 -26.65 -1.06 19.13
N ALA A 97 -25.43 -0.96 19.69
CA ALA A 97 -24.34 -0.17 19.12
C ALA A 97 -23.93 -0.70 17.74
N TYR A 98 -23.79 -2.03 17.60
CA TYR A 98 -23.50 -2.65 16.32
C TYR A 98 -24.64 -2.46 15.31
N ALA A 99 -25.90 -2.62 15.75
CA ALA A 99 -27.07 -2.38 14.91
C ALA A 99 -27.12 -0.93 14.41
N ALA A 100 -26.84 0.05 15.28
CA ALA A 100 -26.79 1.47 14.92
C ALA A 100 -25.68 1.77 13.90
N LEU A 101 -24.47 1.24 14.11
CA LEU A 101 -23.36 1.37 13.15
C LEU A 101 -23.73 0.78 11.79
N ARG A 102 -24.32 -0.43 11.77
CA ARG A 102 -24.73 -1.11 10.55
C ARG A 102 -25.83 -0.35 9.82
N GLN A 103 -26.84 0.14 10.54
CA GLN A 103 -27.91 0.94 9.95
C GLN A 103 -27.37 2.22 9.33
N GLN A 104 -26.41 2.88 10.00
CA GLN A 104 -25.78 4.09 9.49
C GLN A 104 -24.94 3.81 8.24
N ALA A 105 -24.20 2.70 8.21
CA ALA A 105 -23.44 2.26 7.05
C ALA A 105 -24.37 1.98 5.85
N MET A 106 -25.50 1.30 6.08
CA MET A 106 -26.52 1.06 5.06
C MET A 106 -27.13 2.36 4.52
N LYS A 107 -27.49 3.30 5.41
CA LYS A 107 -28.05 4.60 5.01
C LYS A 107 -27.09 5.42 4.14
N GLN A 108 -25.79 5.32 4.40
CA GLN A 108 -24.76 6.05 3.66
C GLN A 108 -24.23 5.29 2.43
N GLY A 109 -24.57 4.01 2.26
CA GLY A 109 -24.04 3.18 1.18
C GLY A 109 -22.53 2.92 1.29
N VAL A 110 -21.97 2.95 2.50
CA VAL A 110 -20.53 2.78 2.75
C VAL A 110 -20.26 1.56 3.62
N LYS A 111 -18.98 1.14 3.70
CA LYS A 111 -18.56 0.04 4.56
C LYS A 111 -18.74 0.40 6.05
N LEU A 112 -19.02 -0.60 6.88
CA LEU A 112 -19.15 -0.44 8.33
C LEU A 112 -17.91 0.23 8.96
N ALA A 113 -16.71 -0.21 8.57
CA ALA A 113 -15.45 0.33 9.06
C ALA A 113 -15.28 1.82 8.76
N GLU A 114 -15.84 2.32 7.66
CA GLU A 114 -15.78 3.73 7.29
C GLU A 114 -16.64 4.59 8.22
N VAL A 115 -17.84 4.10 8.57
CA VAL A 115 -18.68 4.78 9.58
C VAL A 115 -18.00 4.75 10.95
N ALA A 116 -17.41 3.61 11.31
CA ALA A 116 -16.68 3.46 12.56
C ALA A 116 -15.50 4.47 12.65
N ARG A 117 -14.70 4.60 11.58
CA ARG A 117 -13.64 5.62 11.47
C ARG A 117 -14.16 7.02 11.72
N ARG A 118 -15.26 7.40 11.06
CA ARG A 118 -15.84 8.75 11.21
C ARG A 118 -16.27 9.02 12.64
N ILE A 119 -16.89 8.04 13.30
CA ILE A 119 -17.33 8.17 14.70
C ILE A 119 -16.13 8.31 15.64
N VAL A 120 -15.10 7.48 15.46
CA VAL A 120 -13.87 7.57 16.28
C VAL A 120 -13.17 8.91 16.05
N ALA A 121 -13.01 9.35 14.80
CA ALA A 121 -12.38 10.64 14.48
C ALA A 121 -13.17 11.82 15.07
N MET A 122 -14.51 11.79 15.00
CA MET A 122 -15.35 12.82 15.63
C MET A 122 -15.19 12.84 17.15
N ALA A 123 -15.03 11.67 17.78
CA ALA A 123 -14.82 11.57 19.22
C ALA A 123 -13.46 12.11 19.65
N GLU A 124 -12.42 11.85 18.86
CA GLU A 124 -11.06 12.37 19.11
C GLU A 124 -10.98 13.89 18.92
N LEU A 125 -11.86 14.48 18.10
CA LEU A 125 -11.94 15.93 17.90
C LEU A 125 -12.77 16.66 18.97
N LEU A 126 -13.69 15.96 19.64
CA LEU A 126 -14.66 16.52 20.59
C LEU A 126 -14.39 16.12 22.05
N GLY A 127 -13.42 15.25 22.28
CA GLY A 127 -12.92 14.85 23.61
C GLY A 127 -11.70 15.66 24.01
#